data_AF-A0A183F1R2-F1
#
_entry.id   AF-A0A183F1R2-F1
#
_cell.length_a   1.000
_cell.length_b   1.000
_cell.length_c   1.000
_cell.angle_alpha   90.00
_cell.angle_beta   90.00
_cell.angle_gamma   90.00
#
_symmetry.space_group_name_H-M   'P 1'
#
loop_
_entity.id
_entity.type
_entity.pdbx_description
1 polymer ?
#
loop_
_entity_poly.entity_id
_entity_poly.type
_entity_poly.pdbx_seq_one_letter_code
_entity_poly.pdbx_strand_id
1 'polypeptide(L)'
;MNPERFSKWSRLQRATVWVLRFLKKLTKERFTWLKSLSSDGHLTANDCKIAEWVLIKQAQSEGISDREKTKWQLYCTENGVWKSMSRLENSELDEGSKHP
;
A
#
# COMPACT_ATOMS: atom_id res chain seq x y z
N MET A 1 -15.87 13.93 -6.47
CA MET A 1 -14.62 13.49 -5.81
C MET A 1 -14.68 13.96 -4.36
N ASN A 2 -14.60 13.09 -3.36
CA ASN A 2 -14.88 13.49 -1.96
C ASN A 2 -13.56 13.88 -1.24
N PRO A 3 -13.32 15.17 -0.94
CA PRO A 3 -12.04 15.64 -0.39
C PRO A 3 -11.71 15.06 0.99
N GLU A 4 -12.74 14.64 1.74
CA GLU A 4 -12.61 14.01 3.05
C GLU A 4 -11.87 12.67 3.02
N ARG A 5 -12.06 11.87 1.96
CA ARG A 5 -11.54 10.50 1.89
C ARG A 5 -10.02 10.48 1.79
N PHE A 6 -9.46 11.37 0.97
CA PHE A 6 -8.01 11.53 0.82
C PHE A 6 -7.37 12.16 2.07
N SER A 7 -8.10 13.04 2.77
CA SER A 7 -7.65 13.63 4.04
C SER A 7 -7.48 12.56 5.13
N LYS A 8 -8.43 11.63 5.28
CA LYS A 8 -8.34 10.56 6.30
C LYS A 8 -7.20 9.58 6.01
N TRP A 9 -7.04 9.14 4.76
CA TRP A 9 -5.95 8.24 4.37
C TRP A 9 -4.57 8.88 4.55
N SER A 10 -4.39 10.11 4.06
CA SER A 10 -3.12 10.82 4.21
C SER A 10 -2.79 11.09 5.68
N ARG A 11 -3.78 11.39 6.53
CA ARG A 11 -3.58 11.49 7.99
C ARG A 11 -3.12 10.17 8.61
N LEU A 12 -3.74 9.05 8.24
CA LEU A 12 -3.36 7.72 8.72
C LEU A 12 -1.93 7.35 8.29
N GLN A 13 -1.59 7.59 7.02
CA GLN A 13 -0.23 7.37 6.53
C GLN A 13 0.79 8.20 7.32
N ARG A 14 0.54 9.50 7.49
CA ARG A 14 1.45 10.39 8.25
C ARG A 14 1.62 9.95 9.70
N ALA A 15 0.52 9.61 10.39
CA ALA A 15 0.58 9.10 11.76
C ALA A 15 1.41 7.81 11.85
N THR A 16 1.23 6.91 10.89
CA THR A 16 2.00 5.67 10.79
C THR A 16 3.49 5.94 10.60
N VAL A 17 3.87 6.88 9.73
CA VAL A 17 5.29 7.27 9.55
C VAL A 17 5.90 7.75 10.87
N TRP A 18 5.18 8.58 11.63
CA TRP A 18 5.67 9.06 12.93
C TRP A 18 5.88 7.92 13.93
N VAL A 19 4.94 6.97 14.00
CA VAL A 19 5.08 5.77 14.83
C VAL A 19 6.27 4.91 14.38
N LEU A 20 6.46 4.72 13.08
CA LEU A 20 7.60 3.96 12.54
C LEU A 20 8.94 4.64 12.84
N ARG A 21 9.03 5.97 12.73
CA ARG A 21 10.22 6.74 13.14
C ARG A 21 10.50 6.59 14.65
N PHE A 22 9.46 6.64 15.47
CA PHE A 22 9.59 6.42 16.90
C PHE A 22 10.10 5.00 17.21
N LEU A 23 9.54 3.98 16.56
CA LEU A 23 10.01 2.60 16.67
C LEU A 23 11.45 2.44 16.21
N LYS A 24 11.85 3.09 15.10
CA LYS A 24 13.25 3.10 14.63
C LYS A 24 14.21 3.62 15.71
N LYS A 25 13.85 4.73 16.37
CA LYS A 25 14.63 5.34 17.46
C LYS A 25 14.69 4.44 18.69
N LEU A 26 13.56 3.87 19.12
CA LEU A 26 13.49 2.97 20.27
C LEU A 26 14.30 1.69 20.07
N THR A 27 14.24 1.12 18.87
CA THR A 27 14.79 -0.21 18.59
C THR A 27 16.27 -0.17 18.20
N LYS A 28 16.91 1.01 18.19
CA LYS A 28 18.33 1.21 17.84
C LYS A 28 18.74 0.42 16.58
N GLU A 29 17.90 0.50 15.54
CA GLU A 29 18.10 -0.20 14.25
C GLU A 29 17.95 -1.72 14.23
N ARG A 30 17.33 -2.33 15.24
CA ARG A 30 17.02 -3.78 15.24
C ARG A 30 16.31 -4.24 13.97
N PHE A 31 15.43 -3.41 13.42
CA PHE A 31 14.73 -3.68 12.18
C PHE A 31 15.48 -3.04 11.00
N THR A 32 16.17 -3.87 10.21
CA THR A 32 16.97 -3.43 9.05
C THR A 32 16.12 -2.73 7.99
N TRP A 33 14.86 -3.14 7.79
CA TRP A 33 13.97 -2.49 6.83
C TRP A 33 13.55 -1.07 7.24
N LEU A 34 13.59 -0.73 8.55
CA LEU A 34 13.33 0.63 9.04
C LEU A 34 14.51 1.59 8.77
N LYS A 35 15.68 1.09 8.37
CA LYS A 35 16.82 1.95 7.97
C LYS A 35 16.46 2.84 6.78
N SER A 36 15.57 2.36 5.91
CA SER A 36 15.09 3.07 4.73
C SER A 36 14.16 4.27 5.04
N LEU A 37 13.62 4.37 6.27
CA LEU A 37 12.90 5.57 6.70
C LEU A 37 13.87 6.71 6.96
N SER A 38 13.46 7.92 6.58
CA SER A 38 14.16 9.13 6.99
C SER A 38 14.15 9.28 8.51
N SER A 39 15.29 9.70 9.08
CA SER A 39 15.46 9.77 10.53
C SER A 39 14.80 11.01 11.14
N ASP A 40 14.86 12.15 10.45
CA ASP A 40 14.35 13.44 10.92
C ASP A 40 13.89 14.32 9.73
N GLY A 41 13.27 15.47 10.02
CA GLY A 41 12.80 16.42 9.01
C GLY A 41 11.44 16.07 8.40
N HIS A 42 11.15 16.67 7.25
CA HIS A 42 9.88 16.48 6.53
C HIS A 42 9.67 15.03 6.11
N LEU A 43 8.40 14.62 6.00
CA LEU A 43 8.04 13.29 5.52
C LEU A 43 8.32 13.19 4.02
N THR A 44 9.06 12.17 3.62
CA THR A 44 9.37 11.92 2.22
C THR A 44 8.30 11.05 1.58
N ALA A 45 8.24 11.05 0.24
CA ALA A 45 7.39 10.11 -0.49
C ALA A 45 7.74 8.64 -0.18
N ASN A 46 9.02 8.34 0.10
CA ASN A 46 9.45 7.00 0.47
C ASN A 46 8.88 6.58 1.83
N ASP A 47 8.88 7.47 2.82
CA ASP A 47 8.30 7.18 4.13
C ASP A 47 6.81 6.85 4.01
N CYS A 48 6.08 7.62 3.20
CA CYS A 48 4.67 7.35 2.93
C CYS A 48 4.43 6.00 2.26
N LYS A 49 5.29 5.60 1.30
CA LYS A 49 5.21 4.28 0.65
C LYS A 49 5.45 3.14 1.65
N ILE A 50 6.41 3.31 2.56
CA ILE A 50 6.69 2.31 3.60
C ILE A 50 5.49 2.21 4.56
N ALA A 51 4.94 3.34 5.00
CA ALA A 51 3.76 3.37 5.86
C ALA A 51 2.54 2.71 5.20
N GLU A 52 2.30 3.00 3.92
CA GLU A 52 1.26 2.35 3.13
C GLU A 52 1.44 0.83 3.09
N TRP A 53 2.66 0.37 2.80
CA TRP A 53 2.95 -1.06 2.77
C TRP A 53 2.71 -1.74 4.13
N VAL A 54 3.13 -1.11 5.24
CA VAL A 54 2.89 -1.62 6.60
C VAL A 54 1.39 -1.69 6.89
N LEU A 55 0.64 -0.64 6.57
CA LEU A 55 -0.81 -0.59 6.80
C LEU A 55 -1.55 -1.68 6.00
N ILE A 56 -1.18 -1.87 4.73
CA ILE A 56 -1.77 -2.91 3.90
C ILE A 56 -1.44 -4.29 4.47
N LYS A 57 -0.19 -4.56 4.83
CA LYS A 57 0.19 -5.84 5.46
C LYS A 57 -0.56 -6.10 6.76
N GLN A 58 -0.71 -5.08 7.60
CA GLN A 58 -1.45 -5.21 8.84
C GLN A 58 -2.92 -5.56 8.57
N ALA A 59 -3.58 -4.84 7.65
CA ALA A 59 -4.96 -5.12 7.29
C ALA A 59 -5.15 -6.52 6.68
N GLN A 60 -4.19 -7.00 5.89
CA GLN A 60 -4.25 -8.33 5.29
C GLN A 60 -3.89 -9.46 6.25
N SER A 61 -3.24 -9.16 7.39
CA SER A 61 -2.89 -10.15 8.41
C SER A 61 -4.12 -10.70 9.15
N GLU A 62 -5.23 -9.96 9.13
CA GLU A 62 -6.54 -10.43 9.60
C GLU A 62 -7.15 -11.53 8.69
N GLY A 63 -6.55 -11.76 7.53
CA GLY A 63 -6.96 -12.76 6.56
C GLY A 63 -7.79 -12.18 5.41
N ILE A 64 -7.65 -12.80 4.24
CA ILE A 64 -8.49 -12.53 3.07
C ILE A 64 -9.09 -13.88 2.66
N SER A 65 -10.43 -13.96 2.62
CA SER A 65 -11.09 -15.21 2.25
C SER A 65 -10.86 -15.55 0.78
N ASP A 66 -10.90 -16.83 0.44
CA ASP A 66 -10.75 -17.26 -0.96
C ASP A 66 -11.88 -16.70 -1.84
N ARG A 67 -13.08 -16.55 -1.28
CA ARG A 67 -14.19 -15.85 -1.93
C ARG A 67 -13.82 -14.42 -2.32
N GLU A 68 -13.17 -13.67 -1.42
CA GLU A 68 -12.72 -12.31 -1.70
C GLU A 68 -11.58 -12.30 -2.71
N LYS A 69 -10.61 -13.23 -2.61
CA LYS A 69 -9.53 -13.35 -3.59
C LYS A 69 -10.08 -13.55 -5.00
N THR A 70 -11.02 -14.47 -5.19
CA THR A 70 -11.66 -14.72 -6.49
C THR A 70 -12.49 -13.52 -6.93
N LYS A 71 -13.35 -12.98 -6.04
CA LYS A 71 -14.24 -11.85 -6.35
C LYS A 71 -13.47 -10.62 -6.85
N TRP A 72 -12.35 -10.31 -6.23
CA TRP A 72 -11.55 -9.11 -6.53
C TRP A 72 -10.37 -9.39 -7.46
N GLN A 73 -10.26 -10.62 -7.98
CA GLN A 73 -9.17 -11.08 -8.85
C GLN A 73 -7.80 -10.71 -8.23
N LEU A 74 -7.60 -11.11 -6.98
CA LEU A 74 -6.38 -10.79 -6.26
C LEU A 74 -5.24 -11.74 -6.64
N TYR A 75 -4.06 -11.18 -6.84
CA TYR A 75 -2.81 -11.92 -6.95
C TYR A 75 -1.89 -11.55 -5.78
N CYS A 76 -1.08 -12.50 -5.33
CA CYS A 76 -0.10 -12.27 -4.29
C CYS A 76 1.21 -11.80 -4.92
N THR A 77 1.74 -10.66 -4.46
CA THR A 77 3.06 -10.17 -4.86
C THR A 77 4.17 -10.94 -4.15
N GLU A 78 5.39 -10.89 -4.68
CA GLU A 78 6.59 -11.48 -4.06
C GLU A 78 6.81 -11.02 -2.60
N ASN A 79 6.35 -9.81 -2.28
CA ASN A 79 6.45 -9.22 -0.95
C ASN A 79 5.36 -9.72 0.02
N GLY A 80 4.51 -10.66 -0.40
CA GLY A 80 3.43 -11.25 0.38
C GLY A 80 2.22 -10.33 0.56
N VAL A 81 2.01 -9.39 -0.36
CA VAL A 81 0.85 -8.48 -0.35
C VAL A 81 -0.10 -8.86 -1.47
N TRP A 82 -1.38 -9.03 -1.16
CA TRP A 82 -2.44 -9.24 -2.14
C TRP A 82 -2.81 -7.93 -2.82
N LYS A 83 -2.84 -7.93 -4.15
CA LYS A 83 -3.23 -6.79 -4.98
C LYS A 83 -4.28 -7.22 -5.99
N SER A 84 -5.19 -6.31 -6.33
CA SER A 84 -6.14 -6.55 -7.41
C SER A 84 -5.43 -6.46 -8.75
N MET A 85 -5.64 -7.47 -9.60
CA MET A 85 -5.32 -7.42 -11.03
C MET A 85 -6.30 -6.40 -11.62
N SER A 86 -5.80 -5.24 -12.06
CA SER A 86 -6.67 -4.11 -12.44
C SER A 86 -7.56 -4.48 -13.63
N ARG A 87 -8.70 -3.78 -13.80
CA ARG A 87 -9.66 -4.00 -14.89
C ARG A 87 -9.11 -3.79 -16.31
N LEU A 88 -7.86 -3.33 -16.46
CA LEU A 88 -7.28 -2.94 -17.75
C LEU A 88 -6.75 -4.10 -18.59
N GLU A 89 -6.45 -5.25 -17.98
CA GLU A 89 -6.03 -6.43 -18.78
C GLU A 89 -7.19 -7.03 -19.59
N ASN A 90 -8.43 -6.68 -19.25
CA ASN A 90 -9.63 -7.05 -20.02
C ASN A 90 -10.17 -5.89 -20.88
N SER A 91 -9.40 -4.81 -21.05
CA SER A 91 -9.76 -3.70 -21.95
C SER A 91 -9.09 -3.79 -23.32
N GLU A 92 -8.64 -4.98 -23.72
CA GLU A 92 -8.44 -5.24 -25.15
C GLU A 92 -9.79 -5.03 -25.83
N LEU A 93 -9.95 -3.86 -26.45
CA LEU A 93 -11.06 -3.61 -27.35
C LEU A 93 -10.92 -4.61 -28.49
N ASP A 94 -12.01 -5.29 -28.81
CA ASP A 94 -12.10 -6.13 -30.00
C ASP A 94 -11.57 -5.33 -31.20
N GLU A 95 -10.65 -5.92 -31.96
CA GLU A 95 -9.95 -5.27 -33.09
C GLU A 95 -10.92 -4.72 -34.16
N GLY A 96 -12.19 -5.14 -34.12
CA GLY A 96 -13.29 -4.57 -34.90
C GLY A 96 -13.78 -3.17 -34.49
N SER A 97 -13.28 -2.61 -33.38
CA SER A 97 -13.68 -1.29 -32.85
C SER A 97 -12.83 -0.14 -33.37
N LYS A 98 -11.77 -0.43 -34.14
CA LYS A 98 -10.96 0.59 -34.81
C LYS A 98 -11.69 1.02 -36.08
N HIS A 99 -12.47 2.09 -35.98
CA HIS A 99 -13.05 2.74 -37.15
C HIS A 99 -11.95 3.38 -38.02
N PRO A 100 -12.17 3.54 -39.35
CA PRO A 100 -11.16 3.95 -40.33
C PRO A 100 -10.53 5.33 -40.05
#